data_AF-A0A940QDS3-F1
#
_entry.id   AF-A0A940QDS3-F1
#
_cell.length_a   1.000
_cell.length_b   1.000
_cell.length_c   1.000
_cell.angle_alpha   90.00
_cell.angle_beta   90.00
_cell.angle_gamma   90.00
#
_symmetry.space_group_name_H-M   'P 1'
#
loop_
_entity.id
_entity.type
_entity.pdbx_description
1 polymer ?
#
loop_
_entity_poly.entity_id
_entity_poly.type
_entity_poly.pdbx_seq_one_letter_code
_entity_poly.pdbx_strand_id
1 'polypeptide(L)'
;MNEQELTRLVEKFSGTVYRAAYCCLHNSADAEDMTQEAFLALFTSGTEFSSDEHIKAWLIRVAVNRCRNLLRSFRYRTTVPLDEAGELPAEYERRDSILPLVMKLKPDYRVVLYMFYYEDMPVKQIAGILGEKPTAVTTRLARARQKLKQLLEKEGYDEY
;
A
#
# COMPACT_ATOMS: atom_id res chain seq x y z
N MET A 1 2.00 -9.94 23.21
CA MET A 1 3.17 -9.17 22.74
C MET A 1 3.55 -8.18 23.84
N ASN A 2 4.83 -8.03 24.17
CA ASN A 2 5.28 -7.03 25.14
C ASN A 2 5.68 -5.71 24.43
N GLU A 3 5.96 -4.67 25.19
CA GLU A 3 6.31 -3.34 24.65
C GLU A 3 7.60 -3.33 23.84
N GLN A 4 8.64 -4.04 24.30
CA GLN A 4 9.93 -4.12 23.60
C GLN A 4 9.81 -4.76 22.21
N GLU A 5 9.04 -5.85 22.09
CA GLU A 5 8.81 -6.50 20.81
C GLU A 5 7.96 -5.63 19.90
N LEU A 6 6.98 -4.90 20.43
CA LEU A 6 6.20 -3.94 19.65
C LEU A 6 7.10 -2.84 19.08
N THR A 7 7.97 -2.22 19.90
CA THR A 7 8.90 -1.17 19.45
C THR A 7 9.79 -1.67 18.32
N ARG A 8 10.37 -2.87 18.47
CA ARG A 8 11.18 -3.51 17.43
C ARG A 8 10.40 -3.68 16.11
N LEU A 9 9.15 -4.12 16.19
CA LEU A 9 8.31 -4.32 15.00
C LEU A 9 7.90 -2.99 14.36
N VAL A 10 7.65 -1.95 15.15
CA VAL A 10 7.38 -0.59 14.67
C VAL A 10 8.59 -0.04 13.93
N GLU A 11 9.78 -0.09 14.53
CA GLU A 11 11.03 0.34 13.89
C GLU A 11 11.27 -0.42 12.57
N LYS A 12 10.98 -1.72 12.56
CA LYS A 12 11.22 -2.58 11.39
C LYS A 12 10.21 -2.39 10.26
N PHE A 13 8.92 -2.22 10.58
CA PHE A 13 7.84 -2.33 9.59
C PHE A 13 7.05 -1.05 9.37
N SER A 14 7.19 -0.01 10.20
CA SER A 14 6.44 1.26 10.06
C SER A 14 6.54 1.84 8.67
N GLY A 15 7.74 1.98 8.11
CA GLY A 15 7.94 2.50 6.76
C GLY A 15 7.26 1.66 5.68
N THR A 16 7.26 0.34 5.80
CA THR A 16 6.57 -0.57 4.87
C THR A 16 5.05 -0.42 4.94
N VAL A 17 4.50 -0.41 6.16
CA VAL A 17 3.05 -0.28 6.37
C VAL A 17 2.55 1.09 5.91
N TYR A 18 3.29 2.14 6.25
CA TYR A 18 3.02 3.51 5.81
C TYR A 18 2.99 3.61 4.28
N ARG A 19 3.99 3.08 3.58
CA ARG A 19 4.03 3.12 2.11
C ARG A 19 2.87 2.35 1.48
N ALA A 20 2.49 1.21 2.03
CA ALA A 20 1.32 0.47 1.57
C ALA A 20 0.03 1.30 1.75
N ALA A 21 -0.14 1.96 2.90
CA ALA A 21 -1.28 2.83 3.17
C ALA A 21 -1.29 4.08 2.28
N TYR A 22 -0.13 4.69 2.08
CA TYR A 22 0.06 5.85 1.22
C TYR A 22 -0.26 5.53 -0.24
N CYS A 23 0.16 4.37 -0.74
CA CYS A 23 -0.21 3.89 -2.08
C CYS A 23 -1.72 3.69 -2.25
N CYS A 24 -2.45 3.38 -1.17
CA CYS A 24 -3.90 3.33 -1.19
C CYS A 24 -4.51 4.73 -1.26
N LEU A 25 -4.12 5.61 -0.34
CA LEU A 25 -4.85 6.85 -0.02
C LEU A 25 -4.33 8.08 -0.73
N HIS A 26 -3.01 8.17 -0.95
CA HIS A 26 -2.33 9.36 -1.46
C HIS A 26 -2.56 10.60 -0.58
N ASN A 27 -2.56 10.38 0.74
CA ASN A 27 -2.67 11.40 1.77
C ASN A 27 -1.76 10.97 2.93
N SER A 28 -0.84 11.84 3.37
CA SER A 28 0.14 11.47 4.40
C SER A 28 -0.52 11.24 5.75
N ALA A 29 -1.41 12.14 6.16
CA ALA A 29 -2.08 12.08 7.46
C ALA A 29 -2.93 10.80 7.57
N ASP A 30 -3.76 10.51 6.57
CA ASP A 30 -4.55 9.28 6.59
C ASP A 30 -3.64 8.03 6.53
N ALA A 31 -2.51 8.08 5.81
CA ALA A 31 -1.57 6.95 5.75
C ALA A 31 -0.85 6.70 7.10
N GLU A 32 -0.49 7.76 7.82
CA GLU A 32 0.04 7.68 9.18
C GLU A 32 -1.00 7.07 10.12
N ASP A 33 -2.24 7.56 10.07
CA ASP A 33 -3.35 7.04 10.88
C ASP A 33 -3.58 5.54 10.62
N MET A 34 -3.65 5.12 9.36
CA MET A 34 -3.83 3.71 9.01
C MET A 34 -2.65 2.84 9.46
N THR A 35 -1.45 3.40 9.49
CA THR A 35 -0.25 2.71 10.00
C THR A 35 -0.35 2.51 11.51
N GLN A 36 -0.67 3.56 12.26
CA GLN A 36 -0.85 3.49 13.70
C GLN A 36 -1.97 2.51 14.06
N GLU A 37 -3.11 2.57 13.37
CA GLU A 37 -4.21 1.63 13.57
C GLU A 37 -3.82 0.16 13.30
N ALA A 38 -2.91 -0.08 12.34
CA ALA A 38 -2.42 -1.43 12.06
C ALA A 38 -1.54 -1.97 13.20
N PHE A 39 -0.65 -1.16 13.77
CA PHE A 39 0.17 -1.57 14.92
C PHE A 39 -0.63 -1.69 16.21
N LEU A 40 -1.62 -0.83 16.43
CA LEU A 40 -2.58 -0.97 17.54
C LEU A 40 -3.38 -2.27 17.41
N ALA A 41 -3.82 -2.60 16.20
CA ALA A 41 -4.46 -3.89 15.94
C ALA A 41 -3.48 -5.04 16.19
N LEU A 42 -2.21 -4.94 15.80
CA LEU A 42 -1.21 -5.98 16.06
C LEU A 42 -1.07 -6.25 17.56
N PHE A 43 -0.95 -5.19 18.36
CA PHE A 43 -0.82 -5.25 19.81
C PHE A 43 -2.03 -5.91 20.50
N THR A 44 -3.22 -5.75 19.94
CA THR A 44 -4.48 -6.24 20.52
C THR A 44 -5.01 -7.54 19.89
N SER A 45 -4.45 -7.97 18.76
CA SER A 45 -5.01 -9.06 17.93
C SER A 45 -5.00 -10.45 18.56
N GLY A 46 -4.13 -10.69 19.54
CA GLY A 46 -3.88 -12.03 20.10
C GLY A 46 -3.43 -13.08 19.07
N THR A 47 -3.06 -12.66 17.85
CA THR A 47 -2.72 -13.57 16.75
C THR A 47 -1.32 -14.15 16.96
N GLU A 48 -1.18 -15.46 16.75
CA GLU A 48 0.12 -16.12 16.73
C GLU A 48 0.76 -15.98 15.35
N PHE A 49 1.98 -15.45 15.33
CA PHE A 49 2.76 -15.27 14.12
C PHE A 49 3.91 -16.26 14.05
N SER A 50 4.11 -16.83 12.86
CA SER A 50 5.12 -17.84 12.58
C SER A 50 6.45 -17.26 12.09
N SER A 51 6.45 -15.99 11.65
CA SER A 51 7.64 -15.29 11.17
C SER A 51 7.40 -13.78 11.03
N ASP A 52 8.50 -13.04 10.94
CA ASP A 52 8.51 -11.61 10.58
C ASP A 52 7.79 -11.32 9.25
N GLU A 53 7.92 -12.22 8.28
CA GLU A 53 7.22 -12.10 6.99
C GLU A 53 5.70 -12.26 7.14
N HIS A 54 5.26 -13.16 8.02
CA HIS A 54 3.85 -13.30 8.36
C HIS A 54 3.32 -12.03 9.07
N ILE A 55 4.10 -11.44 9.99
CA ILE A 55 3.75 -10.18 10.64
C ILE A 55 3.63 -9.04 9.63
N LYS A 56 4.64 -8.89 8.75
CA LYS A 56 4.65 -7.86 7.69
C LYS A 56 3.42 -7.97 6.80
N ALA A 57 3.13 -9.18 6.32
CA ALA A 57 1.95 -9.44 5.49
C ALA A 57 0.63 -9.16 6.22
N TRP A 58 0.56 -9.47 7.53
CA TRP A 58 -0.62 -9.18 8.35
C TRP A 58 -0.82 -7.69 8.55
N LEU A 59 0.24 -6.93 8.85
CA LEU A 59 0.20 -5.48 9.00
C LEU A 59 -0.25 -4.80 7.70
N ILE A 60 0.35 -5.17 6.56
CA ILE A 60 -0.05 -4.67 5.24
C ILE A 60 -1.53 -4.97 4.98
N ARG A 61 -2.00 -6.19 5.31
CA ARG A 61 -3.40 -6.57 5.16
C ARG A 61 -4.32 -5.66 5.95
N VAL A 62 -4.00 -5.42 7.22
CA VAL A 62 -4.82 -4.57 8.10
C VAL A 62 -4.86 -3.14 7.58
N ALA A 63 -3.71 -2.55 7.27
CA ALA A 63 -3.63 -1.19 6.75
C ALA A 63 -4.44 -1.04 5.45
N VAL A 64 -4.25 -1.93 4.48
CA VAL A 64 -4.93 -1.85 3.17
C VAL A 64 -6.44 -2.04 3.29
N ASN A 65 -6.89 -2.94 4.17
CA ASN A 65 -8.32 -3.13 4.41
C ASN A 65 -8.95 -1.89 5.06
N ARG A 66 -8.26 -1.26 6.00
CA ARG A 66 -8.72 0.00 6.61
C ARG A 66 -8.74 1.13 5.58
N CYS A 67 -7.72 1.26 4.74
CA CYS A 67 -7.70 2.21 3.63
C CYS A 67 -8.90 2.01 2.70
N ARG A 68 -9.19 0.77 2.29
CA ARG A 68 -10.36 0.45 1.44
C ARG A 68 -11.68 0.83 2.11
N ASN A 69 -11.80 0.65 3.41
CA ASN A 69 -12.99 1.07 4.16
C ASN A 69 -13.12 2.59 4.18
N LEU A 70 -12.02 3.32 4.41
CA LEU A 70 -11.99 4.78 4.37
C LEU A 70 -12.40 5.32 2.99
N LEU A 71 -11.80 4.79 1.90
CA LEU A 71 -12.13 5.16 0.51
C LEU A 71 -13.60 4.88 0.15
N ARG A 72 -14.23 3.89 0.78
CA ARG A 72 -15.64 3.57 0.58
C ARG A 72 -16.58 4.44 1.40
N SER A 73 -16.07 5.12 2.43
CA SER A 73 -16.88 5.96 3.32
C SER A 73 -17.49 7.15 2.59
N PHE A 74 -18.69 7.55 2.99
CA PHE A 74 -19.39 8.70 2.40
C PHE A 74 -18.59 10.00 2.50
N ARG A 75 -17.84 10.17 3.60
CA ARG A 75 -16.94 11.30 3.83
C ARG A 75 -15.89 11.41 2.73
N TYR A 76 -15.20 10.32 2.42
CA TYR A 76 -14.16 10.34 1.38
C TYR A 76 -14.73 10.49 -0.05
N ARG A 77 -15.99 10.12 -0.27
CA ARG A 77 -16.66 10.34 -1.58
C ARG A 77 -17.14 11.77 -1.81
N THR A 78 -17.39 12.50 -0.73
CA THR A 78 -17.99 13.84 -0.76
C THR A 78 -16.94 14.93 -0.57
N THR A 79 -15.84 14.59 0.11
CA THR A 79 -14.66 15.44 0.24
C THR A 79 -13.70 15.07 -0.88
N VAL A 80 -13.49 15.98 -1.85
CA VAL A 80 -12.33 15.88 -2.74
C VAL A 80 -11.12 16.11 -1.82
N PRO A 81 -10.19 15.15 -1.69
CA PRO A 81 -8.94 15.42 -1.00
C PRO A 81 -8.34 16.67 -1.63
N LEU A 82 -8.07 17.70 -0.82
CA LEU A 82 -7.17 18.75 -1.25
C LEU A 82 -5.92 18.01 -1.70
N ASP A 83 -5.46 18.25 -2.92
CA ASP A 83 -4.24 17.66 -3.47
C ASP A 83 -3.05 18.21 -2.68
N GLU A 84 -2.97 17.86 -1.39
CA GLU A 84 -1.72 17.81 -0.69
C GLU A 84 -0.97 16.72 -1.43
N ALA A 85 -0.14 17.16 -2.37
CA ALA A 85 0.96 16.37 -2.88
C ALA A 85 1.75 15.91 -1.66
N GLY A 86 1.33 14.80 -1.06
CA GLY A 86 2.10 14.14 -0.04
C GLY A 86 3.41 13.80 -0.71
N GLU A 87 4.48 14.41 -0.24
CA GLU A 87 5.80 14.08 -0.74
C GLU A 87 6.00 12.60 -0.45
N LEU A 88 6.42 11.85 -1.47
CA LEU A 88 6.90 10.51 -1.21
C LEU A 88 8.08 10.67 -0.24
N PRO A 89 8.30 9.73 0.71
CA PRO A 89 9.47 9.83 1.58
C PRO A 89 10.72 10.11 0.73
N ALA A 90 11.47 11.17 1.07
CA ALA A 90 12.52 11.74 0.23
C ALA A 90 13.62 10.74 -0.21
N GLU A 91 13.68 9.56 0.40
CA GLU A 91 14.54 8.45 0.01
C GLU A 91 14.06 7.71 -1.25
N TYR A 92 12.74 7.61 -1.48
CA TYR A 92 12.15 6.99 -2.67
C TYR A 92 12.07 7.96 -3.86
N GLU A 93 11.76 9.24 -3.65
CA GLU A 93 11.84 10.26 -4.72
C GLU A 93 13.22 10.30 -5.36
N ARG A 94 14.27 10.09 -4.56
CA ARG A 94 15.66 10.09 -5.02
C ARG A 94 16.11 8.77 -5.68
N ARG A 95 15.42 7.65 -5.46
CA ARG A 95 15.85 6.32 -5.94
C ARG A 95 14.92 5.67 -6.96
N ASP A 96 13.66 6.08 -7.03
CA ASP A 96 12.65 5.40 -7.82
C ASP A 96 11.87 6.37 -8.72
N SER A 97 12.26 6.41 -10.00
CA SER A 97 11.61 7.23 -11.03
C SER A 97 10.20 6.72 -11.41
N ILE A 98 9.85 5.48 -11.04
CA ILE A 98 8.61 4.83 -11.43
C ILE A 98 7.51 5.06 -10.38
N LEU A 99 7.86 5.10 -9.09
CA LEU A 99 6.87 5.25 -8.02
C LEU A 99 6.00 6.53 -8.16
N PRO A 100 6.54 7.72 -8.50
CA PRO A 100 5.72 8.89 -8.78
C PRO A 100 4.70 8.68 -9.92
N LEU A 101 5.07 7.90 -10.94
CA LEU A 101 4.17 7.54 -12.05
C LEU A 101 3.10 6.53 -11.63
N VAL A 102 3.46 5.58 -10.75
CA VAL A 102 2.49 4.68 -10.13
C VAL A 102 1.47 5.50 -9.32
N MET A 103 1.89 6.53 -8.60
CA MET A 103 0.98 7.37 -7.80
C MET A 103 -0.07 8.13 -8.63
N LYS A 104 0.20 8.39 -9.92
CA LYS A 104 -0.77 8.95 -10.89
C LYS A 104 -1.90 7.96 -11.29
N LEU A 105 -1.78 6.68 -10.94
CA LEU A 105 -2.80 5.66 -11.25
C LEU A 105 -3.96 5.68 -10.25
N LYS A 106 -5.09 5.08 -10.63
CA LYS A 106 -6.22 4.88 -9.71
C LYS A 106 -5.82 3.99 -8.51
N PRO A 107 -6.39 4.21 -7.32
CA PRO A 107 -6.04 3.47 -6.09
C PRO A 107 -5.93 1.96 -6.27
N ASP A 108 -6.95 1.34 -6.88
CA ASP A 108 -6.99 -0.10 -7.12
C ASP A 108 -5.77 -0.62 -7.91
N TYR A 109 -5.26 0.16 -8.87
CA TYR A 109 -4.09 -0.20 -9.67
C TYR A 109 -2.78 0.00 -8.90
N ARG A 110 -2.67 1.09 -8.12
CA ARG A 110 -1.51 1.37 -7.28
C ARG A 110 -1.27 0.24 -6.29
N VAL A 111 -2.32 -0.18 -5.59
CA VAL A 111 -2.23 -1.19 -4.53
C VAL A 111 -1.69 -2.51 -5.05
N VAL A 112 -2.20 -3.00 -6.19
CA VAL A 112 -1.72 -4.28 -6.73
C VAL A 112 -0.31 -4.20 -7.28
N LEU A 113 0.09 -3.06 -7.88
CA LEU A 113 1.47 -2.86 -8.34
C LEU A 113 2.44 -2.79 -7.17
N TYR A 114 2.10 -2.00 -6.14
CA TYR A 114 2.92 -1.85 -4.95
C TYR A 114 3.15 -3.20 -4.27
N MET A 115 2.07 -3.92 -3.94
CA MET A 115 2.19 -5.23 -3.28
C MET A 115 2.99 -6.24 -4.11
N PHE A 116 2.86 -6.22 -5.44
CA PHE A 116 3.52 -7.21 -6.30
C PHE A 116 5.00 -6.90 -6.52
N TYR A 117 5.35 -5.65 -6.83
CA TYR A 117 6.72 -5.27 -7.22
C TYR A 117 7.58 -4.75 -6.08
N TYR A 118 6.98 -4.19 -5.02
CA TYR A 118 7.73 -3.61 -3.90
C TYR A 118 7.74 -4.50 -2.66
N GLU A 119 6.71 -5.32 -2.49
CA GLU A 119 6.59 -6.23 -1.35
C GLU A 119 6.81 -7.71 -1.73
N ASP A 120 7.16 -7.98 -2.99
CA ASP A 120 7.36 -9.33 -3.57
C ASP A 120 6.20 -10.31 -3.27
N MET A 121 4.98 -9.77 -3.15
CA MET A 121 3.85 -10.55 -2.66
C MET A 121 3.22 -11.38 -3.79
N PRO A 122 3.12 -12.72 -3.64
CA PRO A 122 2.47 -13.55 -4.66
C PRO A 122 1.00 -13.20 -4.83
N VAL A 123 0.52 -13.30 -6.07
CA VAL A 123 -0.88 -12.99 -6.46
C VAL A 123 -1.91 -13.61 -5.53
N LYS A 124 -1.69 -14.86 -5.09
CA LYS A 124 -2.61 -15.58 -4.19
C LYS A 124 -2.75 -14.86 -2.84
N GLN A 125 -1.66 -14.33 -2.31
CA GLN A 125 -1.64 -13.61 -1.03
C GLN A 125 -2.28 -12.23 -1.19
N ILE A 126 -1.97 -11.50 -2.28
CA ILE A 126 -2.63 -10.23 -2.62
C ILE A 126 -4.15 -10.42 -2.71
N ALA A 127 -4.59 -11.48 -3.41
CA ALA A 127 -6.01 -11.82 -3.53
C ALA A 127 -6.67 -12.06 -2.17
N GLY A 128 -5.98 -12.78 -1.27
CA GLY A 128 -6.44 -13.00 0.10
C GLY A 128 -6.52 -11.70 0.93
N ILE A 129 -5.59 -10.76 0.74
CA ILE A 129 -5.63 -9.45 1.38
C ILE A 129 -6.83 -8.64 0.89
N LEU A 130 -7.03 -8.56 -0.42
CA LEU A 130 -8.06 -7.72 -1.03
C LEU A 130 -9.48 -8.33 -0.92
N GLY A 131 -9.60 -9.59 -0.52
CA GLY A 131 -10.86 -10.33 -0.49
C GLY A 131 -11.38 -10.69 -1.88
N GLU A 132 -10.46 -10.96 -2.82
CA GLU A 132 -10.77 -11.13 -4.24
C GLU A 132 -10.24 -12.46 -4.79
N LYS A 133 -10.64 -12.81 -6.03
CA LYS A 133 -10.10 -14.00 -6.72
C LYS A 133 -8.70 -13.69 -7.28
N PRO A 134 -7.75 -14.66 -7.32
CA PRO A 134 -6.44 -14.48 -7.97
C PRO A 134 -6.53 -14.02 -9.44
N THR A 135 -7.58 -14.44 -10.15
CA THR A 135 -7.86 -14.00 -11.54
C THR A 135 -8.22 -12.52 -11.63
N ALA A 136 -8.87 -11.96 -10.61
CA ALA A 136 -9.17 -10.53 -10.55
C ALA A 136 -7.89 -9.71 -10.33
N VAL A 137 -7.00 -10.18 -9.44
CA VAL A 137 -5.70 -9.54 -9.18
C VAL A 137 -4.81 -9.56 -10.41
N THR A 138 -4.68 -10.70 -11.10
CA THR A 138 -3.90 -10.80 -12.35
C THR A 138 -4.43 -9.90 -13.46
N THR A 139 -5.76 -9.87 -13.65
CA THR A 139 -6.42 -8.95 -14.59
C THR A 139 -6.12 -7.49 -14.23
N ARG A 140 -6.21 -7.15 -12.94
CA ARG A 140 -5.93 -5.80 -12.47
C ARG A 140 -4.46 -5.42 -12.67
N LEU A 141 -3.52 -6.31 -12.38
CA LEU A 141 -2.10 -6.14 -12.65
C LEU A 141 -1.82 -5.90 -14.14
N ALA A 142 -2.45 -6.67 -15.03
CA ALA A 142 -2.29 -6.49 -16.47
C ALA A 142 -2.76 -5.09 -16.92
N ARG A 143 -3.95 -4.65 -16.46
CA ARG A 143 -4.48 -3.31 -16.76
C ARG A 143 -3.64 -2.20 -16.15
N ALA A 144 -3.17 -2.39 -14.91
CA ALA A 144 -2.32 -1.44 -14.22
C ALA A 144 -0.98 -1.25 -14.95
N ARG A 145 -0.34 -2.34 -15.39
CA ARG A 145 0.87 -2.28 -16.23
C ARG A 145 0.64 -1.56 -17.55
N GLN A 146 -0.47 -1.85 -18.24
CA GLN A 146 -0.78 -1.16 -19.49
C GLN A 146 -0.96 0.35 -19.27
N LYS A 147 -1.59 0.75 -18.16
CA LYS A 147 -1.76 2.17 -17.81
C LYS A 147 -0.44 2.82 -17.41
N LEU A 148 0.41 2.11 -16.68
CA LEU A 148 1.75 2.60 -16.34
C LEU A 148 2.60 2.78 -17.61
N LYS A 149 2.54 1.83 -18.55
CA LYS A 149 3.22 1.95 -19.85
C LYS A 149 2.80 3.22 -20.60
N GLN A 150 1.51 3.49 -20.69
CA GLN A 150 1.00 4.71 -21.33
C GLN A 150 1.50 6.01 -20.65
N LEU A 151 1.68 5.98 -19.33
CA LEU A 151 2.25 7.11 -18.60
C LEU A 151 3.76 7.25 -18.87
N LEU A 152 4.49 6.13 -18.93
CA LEU A 152 5.92 6.11 -19.25
C LEU A 152 6.20 6.67 -20.65
N GLU A 153 5.47 6.19 -21.67
CA GLU A 153 5.55 6.69 -23.05
C GLU A 153 5.29 8.21 -23.11
N LYS A 154 4.27 8.70 -22.38
CA LYS A 154 3.93 10.12 -22.35
C LYS A 154 5.02 10.99 -21.70
N GLU A 155 5.75 10.47 -20.73
CA GLU A 155 6.82 11.17 -20.02
C GLU A 155 8.18 11.00 -20.71
N GLY A 156 8.22 10.40 -21.91
CA GLY A 156 9.41 10.26 -22.73
C GLY A 156 10.32 9.08 -22.35
N TYR A 157 9.83 8.13 -21.55
CA TYR A 157 10.51 6.87 -21.27
C TYR A 157 10.21 5.86 -22.39
N ASP A 158 10.59 6.17 -23.63
CA ASP A 158 10.24 5.36 -24.81
C ASP A 158 11.11 4.10 -25.02
N GLU A 159 12.11 3.84 -24.17
CA GLU A 159 12.97 2.65 -24.29
C GLU A 159 13.29 2.01 -22.94
N TYR A 160 12.49 1.02 -22.55
CA TYR A 160 12.86 -0.15 -21.73
C TYR A 160 12.06 -1.37 -22.17
#